data_AF-A0AAN0W4I2-F1
#
_entry.id   AF-A0AAN0W4I2-F1
#
_cell.length_a   1.000
_cell.length_b   1.000
_cell.length_c   1.000
_cell.angle_alpha   90.00
_cell.angle_beta   90.00
_cell.angle_gamma   90.00
#
_symmetry.space_group_name_H-M   'P 1'
#
loop_
_entity.id
_entity.type
_entity.pdbx_description
1 polymer ?
#
loop_
_entity_poly.entity_id
_entity_poly.type
_entity_poly.pdbx_seq_one_letter_code
_entity_poly.pdbx_strand_id
1 'polypeptide(L)'
;MNKKRYLIRIFIIFTFICMFSVINFVQTVDAGFDGIVSNDIDGLIEFEGENKAANDWAENKYKEWHNLLTSEEEEALKNYTDENYIELNKYLRSTKGNLSNELLKETQNESINMIDRALKKTETGTPIMVYRRVTGGELGIKFEDGSLYDVQEGNKINREKFSYLSKKLKGMIKTEYGYLSTSLSNVFGPEHSKRPIIIKIKLPEGINAAYLGSLSKWPEENEMLVARGFTYKVEGISIIVDKGKEYIQLNAKGILK
;
A
#
# COMPACT_ATOMS: atom_id res chain seq x y z
N MET A 1 33.94 61.07 -59.00
CA MET A 1 35.26 61.34 -59.60
C MET A 1 36.32 61.21 -58.51
N ASN A 2 37.23 60.22 -58.61
CA ASN A 2 38.46 60.03 -57.79
C ASN A 2 38.27 59.79 -56.28
N LYS A 3 39.07 59.02 -55.53
CA LYS A 3 40.27 58.20 -55.73
C LYS A 3 40.37 57.35 -54.44
N LYS A 4 40.59 56.04 -54.57
CA LYS A 4 41.82 55.32 -54.13
C LYS A 4 42.38 55.66 -52.73
N ARG A 5 42.47 54.59 -51.91
CA ARG A 5 43.69 54.03 -51.25
C ARG A 5 44.29 54.86 -50.09
N TYR A 6 44.94 54.36 -49.05
CA TYR A 6 45.29 53.05 -48.45
C TYR A 6 45.92 53.40 -47.09
N LEU A 7 45.91 52.44 -46.13
CA LEU A 7 46.89 52.23 -45.06
C LEU A 7 47.07 53.31 -43.96
N ILE A 8 46.87 52.90 -42.71
CA ILE A 8 47.94 52.65 -41.72
C ILE A 8 47.34 51.85 -40.55
N ARG A 9 48.00 50.73 -40.21
CA ARG A 9 47.75 49.93 -39.01
C ARG A 9 48.55 50.53 -37.86
N ILE A 10 47.94 50.80 -36.71
CA ILE A 10 48.64 50.84 -35.42
C ILE A 10 47.80 50.08 -34.39
N PHE A 11 48.45 49.12 -33.76
CA PHE A 11 48.00 48.22 -32.71
C PHE A 11 47.69 48.98 -31.41
N ILE A 12 46.52 48.75 -30.81
CA ILE A 12 46.35 48.86 -29.36
C ILE A 12 45.54 47.64 -28.89
N ILE A 13 46.17 46.86 -28.03
CA ILE A 13 45.62 45.69 -27.34
C ILE A 13 44.64 46.20 -26.27
N PHE A 14 43.41 45.74 -26.32
CA PHE A 14 42.50 45.74 -25.17
C PHE A 14 41.91 44.35 -25.03
N THR A 15 42.36 43.63 -24.00
CA THR A 15 41.76 42.39 -23.52
C THR A 15 40.36 42.70 -22.99
N PHE A 16 39.34 42.30 -23.73
CA PHE A 16 37.94 42.41 -23.32
C PHE A 16 37.50 41.07 -22.71
N ILE A 17 37.37 41.07 -21.38
CA ILE A 17 36.72 39.99 -20.63
C ILE A 17 35.21 40.14 -20.87
N CYS A 18 34.68 39.37 -21.82
CA CYS A 18 33.22 39.23 -21.97
C CYS A 18 32.70 38.34 -20.84
N MET A 19 32.07 38.96 -19.84
CA MET A 19 31.10 38.27 -19.00
C MET A 19 29.90 37.91 -19.88
N PHE A 20 29.79 36.64 -20.27
CA PHE A 20 28.52 36.10 -20.76
C PHE A 20 27.61 35.87 -19.55
N SER A 21 26.64 36.75 -19.39
CA SER A 21 25.46 36.52 -18.57
C SER A 21 24.64 35.38 -19.18
N VAL A 22 24.78 34.19 -18.60
CA VAL A 22 23.89 33.05 -18.89
C VAL A 22 22.56 33.34 -18.21
N ILE A 23 21.54 33.65 -19.01
CA ILE A 23 20.15 33.67 -18.55
C ILE A 23 19.75 32.20 -18.39
N ASN A 24 19.74 31.72 -17.15
CA ASN A 24 19.16 30.42 -16.84
C ASN A 24 17.64 30.49 -17.04
N PHE A 25 17.16 29.68 -17.98
CA PHE A 25 15.75 29.38 -18.15
C PHE A 25 15.31 28.56 -16.93
N VAL A 26 14.74 29.21 -15.91
CA VAL A 26 14.06 28.52 -14.83
C VAL A 26 12.70 28.09 -15.37
N GLN A 27 12.58 26.83 -15.77
CA GLN A 27 11.28 26.17 -15.79
C GLN A 27 10.82 26.04 -14.35
N THR A 28 9.79 26.81 -14.00
CA THR A 28 9.04 26.61 -12.77
C THR A 28 8.33 25.27 -12.89
N VAL A 29 8.86 24.26 -12.20
CA VAL A 29 8.13 23.03 -11.91
C VAL A 29 7.09 23.41 -10.88
N ASP A 30 5.83 23.24 -11.24
CA ASP A 30 4.68 23.54 -10.39
C ASP A 30 4.78 22.74 -9.09
N ALA A 31 4.62 23.45 -7.97
CA ALA A 31 4.71 22.90 -6.63
C ALA A 31 3.38 22.22 -6.30
N GLY A 32 3.40 20.88 -6.26
CA GLY A 32 2.23 20.08 -5.91
C GLY A 32 2.60 18.65 -5.56
N PHE A 33 3.42 18.45 -4.54
CA PHE A 33 3.58 17.13 -3.90
C PHE A 33 4.05 17.23 -2.43
N ASP A 34 3.36 18.03 -1.61
CA ASP A 34 3.46 17.88 -0.16
C ASP A 34 2.54 16.72 0.27
N GLY A 35 3.12 15.53 0.47
CA GLY A 35 2.37 14.37 0.95
C GLY A 35 3.08 13.01 0.86
N ILE A 36 4.21 12.88 0.16
CA ILE A 36 5.03 11.66 0.21
C ILE A 36 6.07 11.85 1.30
N VAL A 37 5.91 11.15 2.43
CA VAL A 37 7.05 10.92 3.32
C VAL A 37 7.89 9.82 2.68
N SER A 38 8.75 10.19 1.73
CA SER A 38 9.74 9.26 1.18
C SER A 38 10.87 9.18 2.19
N ASN A 39 11.03 8.02 2.83
CA ASN A 39 12.27 7.75 3.55
C ASN A 39 13.35 7.49 2.50
N ASP A 40 14.14 8.54 2.20
CA ASP A 40 15.19 8.67 1.17
C ASP A 40 16.28 7.58 1.13
N ILE A 41 16.20 6.56 1.98
CA ILE A 41 17.15 5.45 2.03
C ILE A 41 16.72 4.29 1.09
N ASP A 42 15.42 4.09 0.86
CA ASP A 42 14.88 2.93 0.11
C ASP A 42 13.81 3.29 -0.96
N GLY A 43 13.42 4.56 -1.09
CA GLY A 43 12.30 4.97 -1.97
C GLY A 43 10.93 4.43 -1.55
N LEU A 44 10.78 4.08 -0.27
CA LEU A 44 9.56 3.55 0.35
C LEU A 44 8.41 4.57 0.25
N ILE A 45 7.26 4.11 -0.22
CA ILE A 45 6.01 4.88 -0.23
C ILE A 45 5.22 4.59 1.05
N GLU A 46 4.83 5.64 1.76
CA GLU A 46 4.10 5.52 3.02
C GLU A 46 3.18 6.74 3.25
N PHE A 47 1.91 6.47 3.57
CA PHE A 47 0.89 7.50 3.82
C PHE A 47 0.29 7.37 5.23
N GLU A 48 1.15 7.25 6.25
CA GLU A 48 0.67 7.23 7.63
C GLU A 48 -0.03 8.55 7.99
N GLY A 49 -1.29 8.49 8.42
CA GLY A 49 -2.12 9.67 8.71
C GLY A 49 -2.69 10.40 7.50
N GLU A 50 -2.16 10.16 6.29
CA GLU A 50 -2.40 10.98 5.10
C GLU A 50 -3.40 10.33 4.11
N ASN A 51 -4.64 10.11 4.55
CA ASN A 51 -5.63 9.37 3.76
C ASN A 51 -5.94 10.01 2.39
N LYS A 52 -5.98 11.34 2.32
CA LYS A 52 -6.25 12.03 1.06
C LYS A 52 -5.06 11.91 0.09
N ALA A 53 -3.84 12.14 0.57
CA ALA A 53 -2.64 12.02 -0.25
C ALA A 53 -2.47 10.59 -0.78
N ALA A 54 -2.80 9.58 0.04
CA ALA A 54 -2.82 8.18 -0.38
C ALA A 54 -3.77 7.93 -1.56
N ASN A 55 -5.00 8.44 -1.48
CA ASN A 55 -5.99 8.34 -2.55
C ASN A 55 -5.51 9.04 -3.83
N ASP A 56 -5.14 10.32 -3.73
CA ASP A 56 -4.74 11.13 -4.89
C ASP A 56 -3.54 10.49 -5.63
N TRP A 57 -2.54 10.02 -4.87
CA TRP A 57 -1.39 9.33 -5.44
C TRP A 57 -1.78 8.02 -6.13
N ALA A 58 -2.62 7.20 -5.48
CA ALA A 58 -2.96 5.88 -5.96
C ALA A 58 -3.86 5.91 -7.20
N GLU A 59 -4.84 6.83 -7.24
CA GLU A 59 -5.68 7.07 -8.41
C GLU A 59 -4.83 7.40 -9.63
N ASN A 60 -3.82 8.27 -9.48
CA ASN A 60 -2.90 8.57 -10.57
C ASN A 60 -1.99 7.38 -10.92
N LYS A 61 -1.47 6.67 -9.92
CA LYS A 61 -0.54 5.53 -10.13
C LYS A 61 -1.20 4.34 -10.82
N TYR A 62 -2.45 4.04 -10.49
CA TYR A 62 -3.18 2.86 -10.96
C TYR A 62 -4.17 3.14 -12.09
N LYS A 63 -4.27 4.39 -12.56
CA LYS A 63 -5.13 4.80 -13.69
C LYS A 63 -4.98 3.91 -14.93
N GLU A 64 -3.75 3.65 -15.35
CA GLU A 64 -3.51 2.80 -16.54
C GLU A 64 -3.90 1.34 -16.29
N TRP A 65 -3.69 0.84 -15.06
CA TRP A 65 -4.13 -0.50 -14.70
C TRP A 65 -5.65 -0.62 -14.74
N HIS A 66 -6.39 0.38 -14.25
CA HIS A 66 -7.86 0.43 -14.36
C HIS A 66 -8.31 0.32 -15.83
N ASN A 67 -7.68 1.08 -16.73
CA ASN A 67 -8.02 1.06 -18.17
C ASN A 67 -7.72 -0.28 -18.86
N LEU A 68 -6.92 -1.16 -18.25
CA LEU A 68 -6.58 -2.49 -18.79
C LEU A 68 -7.57 -3.58 -18.34
N LEU A 69 -8.47 -3.29 -17.41
CA LEU A 69 -9.42 -4.28 -16.89
C LEU A 69 -10.54 -4.57 -17.90
N THR A 70 -10.98 -5.82 -17.95
CA THR A 70 -12.23 -6.15 -18.65
C THR A 70 -13.42 -5.93 -17.74
N SER A 71 -14.62 -5.79 -18.30
CA SER A 71 -15.84 -5.60 -17.52
C SER A 71 -16.06 -6.73 -16.49
N GLU A 72 -15.71 -7.97 -16.84
CA GLU A 72 -15.83 -9.12 -15.93
C GLU A 72 -14.80 -9.09 -14.79
N GLU A 73 -13.61 -8.53 -15.05
CA GLU A 73 -12.58 -8.34 -14.01
C GLU A 73 -12.97 -7.22 -13.05
N GLU A 74 -13.48 -6.10 -13.56
CA GLU A 74 -14.01 -5.01 -12.75
C GLU A 74 -15.17 -5.48 -11.87
N GLU A 75 -16.11 -6.23 -12.45
CA GLU A 75 -17.25 -6.78 -11.73
C GLU A 75 -16.80 -7.75 -10.62
N ALA A 76 -15.85 -8.64 -10.91
CA ALA A 76 -15.34 -9.57 -9.91
C ALA A 76 -14.64 -8.86 -8.75
N LEU A 77 -13.84 -7.81 -9.02
CA LEU A 77 -13.21 -6.99 -7.98
C LEU A 77 -14.25 -6.25 -7.14
N LYS A 78 -15.24 -5.64 -7.77
CA LYS A 78 -16.33 -4.94 -7.08
C LYS A 78 -17.12 -5.89 -6.18
N ASN A 79 -17.55 -7.03 -6.70
CA ASN A 79 -18.30 -8.03 -5.94
C ASN A 79 -17.47 -8.64 -4.80
N TYR A 80 -16.16 -8.78 -4.98
CA TYR A 80 -15.25 -9.15 -3.89
C TYR A 80 -15.35 -8.14 -2.74
N THR A 81 -15.26 -6.84 -3.00
CA THR A 81 -15.30 -5.80 -1.95
C THR A 81 -16.67 -5.61 -1.29
N ASP A 82 -17.76 -6.09 -1.90
CA ASP A 82 -19.12 -5.98 -1.36
C ASP A 82 -19.48 -7.21 -0.51
N GLU A 83 -19.66 -8.36 -1.16
CA GLU A 83 -20.29 -9.54 -0.55
C GLU A 83 -19.41 -10.80 -0.55
N ASN A 84 -18.56 -10.97 -1.56
CA ASN A 84 -17.91 -12.25 -1.81
C ASN A 84 -16.58 -12.44 -1.07
N TYR A 85 -15.98 -11.39 -0.49
CA TYR A 85 -14.66 -11.51 0.17
C TYR A 85 -14.63 -12.58 1.27
N ILE A 86 -15.70 -12.76 2.04
CA ILE A 86 -15.74 -13.73 3.15
C ILE A 86 -15.66 -15.14 2.58
N GLU A 87 -16.53 -15.45 1.62
CA GLU A 87 -16.64 -16.80 1.07
C GLU A 87 -15.41 -17.17 0.26
N LEU A 88 -14.95 -16.29 -0.64
CA LEU A 88 -13.78 -16.56 -1.48
C LEU A 88 -12.52 -16.76 -0.65
N ASN A 89 -12.28 -15.89 0.34
CA ASN A 89 -11.11 -16.05 1.20
C ASN A 89 -11.24 -17.27 2.13
N LYS A 90 -12.45 -17.62 2.60
CA LYS A 90 -12.67 -18.85 3.37
C LYS A 90 -12.36 -20.08 2.52
N TYR A 91 -12.85 -20.11 1.29
CA TYR A 91 -12.58 -21.17 0.33
C TYR A 91 -11.08 -21.32 0.08
N LEU A 92 -10.40 -20.24 -0.32
CA LEU A 92 -8.96 -20.24 -0.57
C LEU A 92 -8.14 -20.66 0.67
N ARG A 93 -8.52 -20.22 1.87
CA ARG A 93 -7.85 -20.64 3.11
C ARG A 93 -8.05 -22.12 3.40
N SER A 94 -9.25 -22.66 3.16
CA SER A 94 -9.56 -24.07 3.40
C SER A 94 -8.83 -25.01 2.43
N THR A 95 -8.57 -24.56 1.20
CA THR A 95 -7.90 -25.34 0.16
C THR A 95 -6.41 -25.02 0.00
N LYS A 96 -5.87 -24.17 0.88
CA LYS A 96 -4.49 -23.66 0.79
C LYS A 96 -4.18 -23.03 -0.58
N GLY A 97 -5.16 -22.32 -1.14
CA GLY A 97 -5.06 -21.60 -2.40
C GLY A 97 -5.33 -22.43 -3.66
N ASN A 98 -5.66 -23.72 -3.52
CA ASN A 98 -5.99 -24.58 -4.65
C ASN A 98 -7.46 -24.43 -5.06
N LEU A 99 -7.73 -24.43 -6.36
CA LEU A 99 -9.09 -24.46 -6.89
C LEU A 99 -9.57 -25.91 -7.02
N SER A 100 -10.77 -26.17 -6.53
CA SER A 100 -11.47 -27.45 -6.62
C SER A 100 -12.09 -27.63 -8.00
N ASN A 101 -12.12 -28.88 -8.49
CA ASN A 101 -12.81 -29.25 -9.73
C ASN A 101 -14.30 -29.60 -9.51
N GLU A 102 -14.82 -29.42 -8.30
CA GLU A 102 -16.23 -29.63 -8.00
C GLU A 102 -17.09 -28.58 -8.73
N LEU A 103 -18.15 -29.02 -9.41
CA LEU A 103 -19.10 -28.14 -10.11
C LEU A 103 -19.68 -27.04 -9.19
N LEU A 104 -19.91 -27.36 -7.92
CA LEU A 104 -20.40 -26.40 -6.91
C LEU A 104 -19.40 -25.27 -6.58
N LYS A 105 -18.18 -25.34 -7.13
CA LYS A 105 -17.12 -24.33 -6.97
C LYS A 105 -16.84 -23.52 -8.23
N GLU A 106 -17.56 -23.78 -9.32
CA GLU A 106 -17.32 -23.14 -10.62
C GLU A 106 -17.45 -21.61 -10.54
N THR A 107 -18.52 -21.09 -9.94
CA THR A 107 -18.71 -19.63 -9.77
C THR A 107 -17.63 -18.98 -8.91
N GLN A 108 -17.22 -19.60 -7.81
CA GLN A 108 -16.12 -19.09 -6.97
C GLN A 108 -14.79 -19.14 -7.75
N ASN A 109 -14.54 -20.21 -8.49
CA ASN A 109 -13.33 -20.37 -9.30
C ASN A 109 -13.26 -19.33 -10.43
N GLU A 110 -14.38 -19.07 -11.12
CA GLU A 110 -14.48 -18.02 -12.13
C GLU A 110 -14.16 -16.65 -11.54
N SER A 111 -14.80 -16.30 -10.41
CA SER A 111 -14.54 -15.05 -9.69
C SER A 111 -13.05 -14.93 -9.29
N ILE A 112 -12.47 -16.00 -8.76
CA ILE A 112 -11.04 -16.04 -8.40
C ILE A 112 -10.16 -15.86 -9.63
N ASN A 113 -10.47 -16.53 -10.74
CA ASN A 113 -9.71 -16.41 -11.98
C ASN A 113 -9.77 -14.97 -12.54
N MET A 114 -10.93 -14.31 -12.46
CA MET A 114 -11.06 -12.90 -12.88
C MET A 114 -10.17 -11.99 -12.04
N ILE A 115 -10.23 -12.09 -10.71
CA ILE A 115 -9.43 -11.28 -9.79
C ILE A 115 -7.93 -11.59 -9.98
N ASP A 116 -7.54 -12.86 -10.13
CA ASP A 116 -6.16 -13.26 -10.40
C ASP A 116 -5.63 -12.64 -11.70
N ARG A 117 -6.44 -12.62 -12.78
CA ARG A 117 -6.05 -12.00 -14.05
C ARG A 117 -5.90 -10.48 -13.90
N ALA A 118 -6.83 -9.83 -13.21
CA ALA A 118 -6.78 -8.39 -12.95
C ALA A 118 -5.51 -8.00 -12.19
N LEU A 119 -5.20 -8.69 -11.08
CA LEU A 119 -4.03 -8.39 -10.25
C LEU A 119 -2.70 -8.74 -10.93
N LYS A 120 -2.67 -9.69 -11.87
CA LYS A 120 -1.46 -10.01 -12.65
C LYS A 120 -1.06 -8.92 -13.65
N LYS A 121 -1.95 -7.97 -13.96
CA LYS A 121 -1.68 -6.87 -14.89
C LYS A 121 -0.85 -5.75 -14.28
N THR A 122 -0.58 -5.79 -12.97
CA THR A 122 0.20 -4.78 -12.28
C THR A 122 0.96 -5.39 -11.11
N GLU A 123 2.01 -4.69 -10.69
CA GLU A 123 2.80 -5.01 -9.52
C GLU A 123 3.32 -3.73 -8.85
N THR A 124 3.70 -3.82 -7.59
CA THR A 124 4.36 -2.73 -6.88
C THR A 124 5.69 -2.41 -7.55
N GLY A 125 5.85 -1.21 -8.13
CA GLY A 125 7.12 -0.78 -8.74
C GLY A 125 8.14 -0.20 -7.76
N THR A 126 7.76 -0.08 -6.48
CA THR A 126 8.61 0.37 -5.37
C THR A 126 8.03 -0.22 -4.09
N PRO A 127 8.83 -0.42 -3.03
CA PRO A 127 8.30 -0.80 -1.73
C PRO A 127 7.21 0.17 -1.25
N ILE A 128 6.11 -0.37 -0.73
CA ILE A 128 4.97 0.42 -0.22
C ILE A 128 4.48 -0.12 1.13
N MET A 129 4.16 0.80 2.04
CA MET A 129 3.53 0.47 3.31
C MET A 129 2.03 0.36 3.16
N VAL A 130 1.47 -0.75 3.63
CA VAL A 130 0.03 -0.97 3.72
C VAL A 130 -0.39 -1.38 5.12
N TYR A 131 -1.65 -1.16 5.43
CA TYR A 131 -2.19 -1.31 6.78
C TYR A 131 -3.42 -2.20 6.78
N ARG A 132 -3.56 -3.04 7.81
CA ARG A 132 -4.76 -3.85 8.01
C ARG A 132 -5.11 -3.96 9.49
N ARG A 133 -6.39 -3.75 9.82
CA ARG A 133 -6.93 -3.98 11.15
C ARG A 133 -7.38 -5.44 11.30
N VAL A 134 -6.99 -6.10 12.39
CA VAL A 134 -7.39 -7.48 12.69
C VAL A 134 -7.68 -7.70 14.17
N THR A 135 -8.34 -8.83 14.45
CA THR A 135 -8.50 -9.40 15.78
C THR A 135 -7.41 -10.44 16.07
N GLY A 136 -7.22 -10.80 17.35
CA GLY A 136 -6.34 -11.91 17.70
C GLY A 136 -6.75 -13.23 17.02
N GLY A 137 -8.06 -13.47 16.86
CA GLY A 137 -8.59 -14.70 16.29
C GLY A 137 -8.15 -14.94 14.84
N GLU A 138 -8.06 -13.89 14.03
CA GLU A 138 -7.53 -13.94 12.65
C GLU A 138 -6.04 -14.30 12.59
N LEU A 139 -5.33 -14.09 13.70
CA LEU A 139 -3.93 -14.46 13.91
C LEU A 139 -3.77 -15.77 14.71
N GLY A 140 -4.88 -16.50 14.95
CA GLY A 140 -4.86 -17.76 15.69
C GLY A 140 -4.73 -17.61 17.20
N ILE A 141 -4.95 -16.41 17.75
CA ILE A 141 -4.84 -16.12 19.18
C ILE A 141 -6.23 -15.78 19.72
N LYS A 142 -6.75 -16.61 20.64
CA LYS A 142 -8.03 -16.39 21.32
C LYS A 142 -7.79 -16.38 22.82
N PHE A 143 -8.45 -15.45 23.50
CA PHE A 143 -8.54 -15.39 24.95
C PHE A 143 -9.97 -15.73 25.37
N GLU A 144 -10.15 -16.23 26.59
CA GLU A 144 -11.45 -16.69 27.09
C GLU A 144 -12.51 -15.58 27.08
N ASP A 145 -12.12 -14.35 27.45
CA ASP A 145 -12.99 -13.18 27.43
C ASP A 145 -13.15 -12.54 26.04
N GLY A 146 -12.51 -13.10 25.01
CA GLY A 146 -12.56 -12.60 23.64
C GLY A 146 -11.91 -11.24 23.40
N SER A 147 -11.28 -10.61 24.41
CA SER A 147 -10.75 -9.25 24.34
C SER A 147 -9.23 -9.20 24.49
N LEU A 148 -8.59 -8.22 23.85
CA LEU A 148 -7.18 -7.85 24.11
C LEU A 148 -7.05 -6.68 25.09
N TYR A 149 -8.14 -5.99 25.36
CA TYR A 149 -8.16 -4.85 26.27
C TYR A 149 -8.22 -5.31 27.71
N ASP A 150 -7.74 -4.44 28.58
CA ASP A 150 -7.94 -4.57 30.01
C ASP A 150 -9.42 -4.36 30.34
N VAL A 151 -9.98 -5.20 31.22
CA VAL A 151 -11.40 -5.16 31.58
C VAL A 151 -11.73 -3.91 32.41
N GLN A 152 -10.77 -3.43 33.22
CA GLN A 152 -10.95 -2.27 34.08
C GLN A 152 -10.62 -0.98 33.34
N GLU A 153 -9.61 -1.03 32.47
CA GLU A 153 -9.13 0.11 31.70
C GLU A 153 -9.39 -0.09 30.21
N GLY A 154 -10.65 -0.22 29.78
CA GLY A 154 -11.08 -0.66 28.44
C GLY A 154 -10.44 0.01 27.20
N ASN A 155 -9.72 1.11 27.36
CA ASN A 155 -8.91 1.76 26.33
C ASN A 155 -7.44 1.33 26.31
N LYS A 156 -6.98 0.52 27.27
CA LYS A 156 -5.61 0.01 27.37
C LYS A 156 -5.56 -1.47 27.05
N ILE A 157 -4.49 -1.89 26.39
CA ILE A 157 -4.20 -3.29 26.10
C ILE A 157 -3.76 -3.97 27.39
N ASN A 158 -4.34 -5.13 27.69
CA ASN A 158 -3.89 -5.92 28.83
C ASN A 158 -2.43 -6.39 28.62
N ARG A 159 -1.55 -6.07 29.56
CA ARG A 159 -0.09 -6.27 29.42
C ARG A 159 0.31 -7.75 29.37
N GLU A 160 -0.39 -8.62 30.08
CA GLU A 160 -0.12 -10.07 30.05
C GLU A 160 -0.52 -10.67 28.69
N LYS A 161 -1.71 -10.30 28.19
CA LYS A 161 -2.16 -10.70 26.84
C LYS A 161 -1.22 -10.18 25.76
N PHE A 162 -0.74 -8.94 25.88
CA PHE A 162 0.27 -8.38 24.97
C PHE A 162 1.58 -9.17 25.01
N SER A 163 2.08 -9.51 26.20
CA SER A 163 3.31 -10.30 26.36
C SER A 163 3.18 -11.68 25.72
N TYR A 164 2.07 -12.38 25.98
CA TYR A 164 1.77 -13.68 25.37
C TYR A 164 1.70 -13.59 23.84
N LEU A 165 0.92 -12.63 23.32
CA LEU A 165 0.77 -12.41 21.89
C LEU A 165 2.11 -12.06 21.24
N SER A 166 2.89 -11.17 21.84
CA SER A 166 4.20 -10.76 21.35
C SER A 166 5.15 -11.94 21.22
N LYS A 167 5.19 -12.83 22.23
CA LYS A 167 6.00 -14.05 22.20
C LYS A 167 5.58 -15.02 21.09
N LYS A 168 4.27 -15.12 20.80
CA LYS A 168 3.73 -16.02 19.78
C LYS A 168 3.90 -15.48 18.35
N LEU A 169 3.77 -14.17 18.17
CA LEU A 169 3.76 -13.56 16.85
C LEU A 169 5.14 -13.09 16.38
N LYS A 170 6.08 -12.76 17.28
CA LYS A 170 7.39 -12.26 16.87
C LYS A 170 8.13 -13.31 16.04
N GLY A 171 8.54 -12.93 14.83
CA GLY A 171 9.20 -13.82 13.87
C GLY A 171 8.26 -14.79 13.15
N MET A 172 6.95 -14.76 13.42
CA MET A 172 5.98 -15.56 12.69
C MET A 172 6.06 -15.26 11.20
N ILE A 173 6.05 -16.31 10.39
CA ILE A 173 5.83 -16.25 8.95
C ILE A 173 4.42 -16.74 8.68
N LYS A 174 3.61 -15.93 7.99
CA LYS A 174 2.23 -16.26 7.65
C LYS A 174 2.02 -16.15 6.16
N THR A 175 1.45 -17.19 5.57
CA THR A 175 0.90 -17.16 4.21
C THR A 175 -0.60 -16.87 4.32
N GLU A 176 -1.06 -15.82 3.63
CA GLU A 176 -2.48 -15.59 3.39
C GLU A 176 -2.84 -16.26 2.07
N TYR A 177 -3.58 -17.36 2.14
CA TYR A 177 -3.99 -18.12 0.96
C TYR A 177 -5.14 -17.46 0.21
N GLY A 178 -5.95 -16.65 0.90
CA GLY A 178 -6.90 -15.73 0.27
C GLY A 178 -6.21 -14.47 -0.26
N TYR A 179 -6.99 -13.54 -0.79
CA TYR A 179 -6.52 -12.19 -1.05
C TYR A 179 -6.34 -11.44 0.28
N LEU A 180 -5.38 -10.51 0.31
CA LEU A 180 -5.13 -9.70 1.48
C LEU A 180 -5.55 -8.25 1.22
N SER A 181 -6.77 -7.93 1.63
CA SER A 181 -7.30 -6.55 1.64
C SER A 181 -6.57 -5.71 2.67
N THR A 182 -5.99 -4.60 2.24
CA THR A 182 -5.25 -3.64 3.07
C THR A 182 -5.62 -2.22 2.67
N SER A 183 -5.27 -1.23 3.49
CA SER A 183 -5.40 0.19 3.17
C SER A 183 -4.02 0.81 2.94
N LEU A 184 -3.93 1.81 2.07
CA LEU A 184 -2.72 2.61 1.88
C LEU A 184 -2.40 3.54 3.05
N SER A 185 -3.37 3.83 3.91
CA SER A 185 -3.19 4.66 5.12
C SER A 185 -3.63 3.92 6.38
N ASN A 186 -3.22 4.41 7.55
CA ASN A 186 -3.70 3.93 8.84
C ASN A 186 -4.93 4.70 9.36
N VAL A 187 -5.60 5.47 8.49
CA VAL A 187 -6.84 6.18 8.82
C VAL A 187 -8.01 5.26 8.52
N PHE A 188 -8.53 4.63 9.56
CA PHE A 188 -9.61 3.64 9.42
C PHE A 188 -10.98 4.22 9.75
N GLY A 189 -12.01 3.69 9.08
CA GLY A 189 -13.41 3.96 9.42
C GLY A 189 -13.80 3.44 10.82
N PRO A 190 -14.94 3.92 11.38
CA PRO A 190 -15.37 3.59 12.74
C PRO A 190 -15.50 2.09 13.03
N GLU A 191 -15.97 1.30 12.07
CA GLU A 191 -16.15 -0.16 12.24
C GLU A 191 -14.82 -0.89 12.50
N HIS A 192 -13.73 -0.41 11.91
CA HIS A 192 -12.40 -0.99 12.11
C HIS A 192 -11.76 -0.62 13.45
N SER A 193 -12.26 0.40 14.16
CA SER A 193 -11.77 0.81 15.49
C SER A 193 -11.98 -0.24 16.58
N LYS A 194 -12.88 -1.21 16.33
CA LYS A 194 -13.18 -2.37 17.18
C LYS A 194 -12.08 -3.44 17.10
N ARG A 195 -11.23 -3.41 16.08
CA ARG A 195 -10.15 -4.38 15.84
C ARG A 195 -8.85 -3.91 16.53
N PRO A 196 -8.37 -4.62 17.56
CA PRO A 196 -7.31 -4.13 18.45
C PRO A 196 -5.88 -4.21 17.86
N ILE A 197 -5.69 -4.88 16.73
CA ILE A 197 -4.37 -5.08 16.13
C ILE A 197 -4.31 -4.36 14.79
N ILE A 198 -3.22 -3.61 14.57
CA ILE A 198 -2.85 -3.03 13.28
C ILE A 198 -1.67 -3.82 12.75
N ILE A 199 -1.79 -4.40 11.56
CA ILE A 199 -0.66 -4.94 10.83
C ILE A 199 -0.20 -3.86 9.86
N LYS A 200 1.04 -3.40 10.04
CA LYS A 200 1.75 -2.45 9.17
C LYS A 200 2.75 -3.27 8.34
N ILE A 201 2.45 -3.47 7.06
CA ILE A 201 3.17 -4.41 6.18
C ILE A 201 3.95 -3.62 5.13
N LYS A 202 5.27 -3.81 5.07
CA LYS A 202 6.10 -3.36 3.94
C LYS A 202 5.95 -4.38 2.80
N LEU A 203 5.20 -4.02 1.77
CA LEU A 203 5.18 -4.78 0.51
C LEU A 203 6.47 -4.45 -0.24
N PRO A 204 7.30 -5.44 -0.63
CA PRO A 204 8.43 -5.18 -1.51
C PRO A 204 7.95 -4.80 -2.93
N GLU A 205 8.88 -4.35 -3.76
CA GLU A 205 8.70 -4.26 -5.22
C GLU A 205 8.41 -5.65 -5.82
N GLY A 206 7.65 -5.72 -6.92
CA GLY A 206 7.31 -6.94 -7.64
C GLY A 206 6.15 -7.75 -7.05
N ILE A 207 5.36 -7.17 -6.14
CA ILE A 207 4.17 -7.84 -5.61
C ILE A 207 2.97 -7.48 -6.46
N ASN A 208 2.25 -8.49 -6.98
CA ASN A 208 0.94 -8.28 -7.59
C ASN A 208 -0.04 -7.73 -6.55
N ALA A 209 -0.28 -6.43 -6.62
CA ALA A 209 -1.21 -5.71 -5.78
C ALA A 209 -1.69 -4.47 -6.52
N ALA A 210 -2.96 -4.13 -6.34
CA ALA A 210 -3.57 -3.00 -7.00
C ALA A 210 -4.40 -2.16 -6.04
N TYR A 211 -4.37 -0.84 -6.25
CA TYR A 211 -5.31 0.05 -5.60
C TYR A 211 -6.66 -0.06 -6.29
N LEU A 212 -7.72 -0.34 -5.53
CA LEU A 212 -9.05 -0.57 -6.11
C LEU A 212 -9.81 0.73 -6.38
N GLY A 213 -9.55 1.79 -5.61
CA GLY A 213 -10.22 3.08 -5.75
C GLY A 213 -11.73 2.96 -5.91
N SER A 214 -12.25 3.60 -6.96
CA SER A 214 -13.67 3.58 -7.32
C SER A 214 -14.26 2.21 -7.69
N LEU A 215 -13.45 1.17 -7.92
CA LEU A 215 -13.96 -0.20 -8.11
C LEU A 215 -14.42 -0.82 -6.79
N SER A 216 -13.87 -0.36 -5.66
CA SER A 216 -14.29 -0.84 -4.35
C SER A 216 -15.70 -0.34 -4.04
N LYS A 217 -16.47 -1.18 -3.35
CA LYS A 217 -17.72 -0.78 -2.71
C LYS A 217 -17.52 0.33 -1.67
N TRP A 218 -16.32 0.40 -1.08
CA TRP A 218 -15.93 1.33 -0.03
C TRP A 218 -14.67 2.11 -0.43
N PRO A 219 -14.73 3.02 -1.42
CA PRO A 219 -13.56 3.73 -1.94
C PRO A 219 -12.78 4.50 -0.85
N GLU A 220 -13.46 4.96 0.20
CA GLU A 220 -12.87 5.67 1.33
C GLU A 220 -11.89 4.83 2.16
N GLU A 221 -11.93 3.50 2.04
CA GLU A 221 -11.00 2.59 2.70
C GLU A 221 -9.60 2.61 2.07
N ASN A 222 -9.44 3.26 0.91
CA ASN A 222 -8.18 3.30 0.17
C ASN A 222 -7.57 1.91 -0.03
N GLU A 223 -8.41 0.97 -0.47
CA GLU A 223 -8.04 -0.43 -0.52
C GLU A 223 -6.93 -0.70 -1.53
N MET A 224 -5.82 -1.23 -1.02
CA MET A 224 -4.78 -1.91 -1.79
C MET A 224 -5.01 -3.42 -1.63
N LEU A 225 -5.46 -4.08 -2.69
CA LEU A 225 -5.71 -5.51 -2.69
C LEU A 225 -4.45 -6.26 -3.10
N VAL A 226 -3.92 -7.08 -2.20
CA VAL A 226 -2.74 -7.90 -2.46
C VAL A 226 -3.15 -9.30 -2.94
N ALA A 227 -2.49 -9.78 -3.99
CA ALA A 227 -2.76 -11.08 -4.59
C ALA A 227 -2.64 -12.23 -3.57
N ARG A 228 -3.42 -13.28 -3.84
CA ARG A 228 -3.51 -14.45 -2.97
C ARG A 228 -2.21 -15.24 -2.91
N GLY A 229 -2.00 -15.94 -1.79
CA GLY A 229 -0.77 -16.72 -1.55
C GLY A 229 0.42 -15.89 -1.06
N PHE A 230 0.21 -14.59 -0.81
CA PHE A 230 1.20 -13.67 -0.26
C PHE A 230 1.68 -14.13 1.12
N THR A 231 2.98 -13.99 1.36
CA THR A 231 3.62 -14.36 2.62
C THR A 231 4.30 -13.15 3.24
N TYR A 232 4.15 -12.98 4.54
CA TYR A 232 4.86 -11.94 5.30
C TYR A 232 5.44 -12.50 6.59
N LYS A 233 6.45 -11.81 7.11
CA LYS A 233 7.08 -12.08 8.40
C LYS A 233 6.82 -10.91 9.35
N VAL A 234 6.43 -11.22 10.60
CA VAL A 234 6.31 -10.22 11.66
C VAL A 234 7.70 -9.97 12.27
N GLU A 235 8.16 -8.73 12.20
CA GLU A 235 9.51 -8.31 12.63
C GLU A 235 9.48 -7.56 13.97
N GLY A 236 8.46 -6.72 14.16
CA GLY A 236 8.31 -5.88 15.35
C GLY A 236 6.88 -5.91 15.89
N ILE A 237 6.75 -5.74 17.20
CA ILE A 237 5.47 -5.70 17.90
C ILE A 237 5.54 -4.63 18.97
N SER A 238 4.61 -3.69 18.99
CA SER A 238 4.55 -2.61 19.96
C SER A 238 3.11 -2.26 20.33
N ILE A 239 2.95 -1.49 21.40
CA ILE A 239 1.69 -0.82 21.73
C ILE A 239 1.81 0.62 21.23
N ILE A 240 0.81 1.10 20.52
CA ILE A 240 0.67 2.49 20.09
C ILE A 240 -0.60 3.09 20.70
N VAL A 241 -0.71 4.42 20.71
CA VAL A 241 -1.90 5.14 21.15
C VAL A 241 -2.45 5.93 19.98
N ASP A 242 -3.73 5.73 19.66
CA ASP A 242 -4.48 6.53 18.69
C ASP A 242 -5.75 7.04 19.38
N LYS A 243 -5.93 8.36 19.38
CA LYS A 243 -7.07 9.06 20.01
C LYS A 243 -7.38 8.59 21.45
N GLY A 244 -6.34 8.37 22.24
CA GLY A 244 -6.45 7.96 23.65
C GLY A 244 -6.77 6.48 23.88
N LYS A 245 -6.77 5.67 22.82
CA LYS A 245 -6.96 4.22 22.87
C LYS A 245 -5.70 3.50 22.40
N GLU A 246 -5.31 2.47 23.13
CA GLU A 246 -4.15 1.65 22.79
C GLU A 246 -4.48 0.60 21.73
N TYR A 247 -3.52 0.34 20.86
CA TYR A 247 -3.58 -0.70 19.85
C TYR A 247 -2.26 -1.46 19.81
N ILE A 248 -2.32 -2.72 19.39
CA ILE A 248 -1.10 -3.50 19.13
C ILE A 248 -0.72 -3.29 17.67
N GLN A 249 0.46 -2.75 17.40
CA GLN A 249 1.01 -2.65 16.05
C GLN A 249 1.98 -3.82 15.80
N LEU A 250 1.74 -4.54 14.70
CA LEU A 250 2.66 -5.53 14.13
C LEU A 250 3.36 -4.90 12.93
N ASN A 251 4.67 -4.71 13.02
CA ASN A 251 5.49 -4.35 11.87
C ASN A 251 5.87 -5.64 11.15
N ALA A 252 5.49 -5.76 9.89
CA ALA A 252 5.72 -6.93 9.07
C ALA A 252 6.34 -6.58 7.73
N LYS A 253 7.04 -7.55 7.14
CA LYS A 253 7.68 -7.44 5.84
C LYS A 253 7.20 -8.55 4.92
N GLY A 254 6.80 -8.19 3.70
CA GLY A 254 6.46 -9.14 2.64
C GLY A 254 7.68 -9.95 2.21
N ILE A 255 7.45 -11.22 1.87
CA ILE A 255 8.45 -12.15 1.34
C ILE A 255 8.08 -12.44 -0.12
N LEU A 256 8.98 -12.05 -1.04
CA LEU A 256 8.94 -12.49 -2.42
C LEU A 256 9.29 -13.99 -2.47
N LYS A 257 8.52 -14.76 -3.23
CA LYS A 257 8.73 -16.20 -3.45
C LYS A 257 9.34 -16.44 -4.81
#